data_AF-A0A1X0T5U9-F1
#
_entry.id   AF-A0A1X0T5U9-F1
#
_cell.length_a   1.000
_cell.length_b   1.000
_cell.length_c   1.000
_cell.angle_alpha   90.00
_cell.angle_beta   90.00
_cell.angle_gamma   90.00
#
_symmetry.space_group_name_H-M   'P 1'
#
loop_
_entity.id
_entity.type
_entity.pdbx_description
1 polymer ?
#
loop_
_entity_poly.entity_id
_entity_poly.type
_entity_poly.pdbx_seq_one_letter_code
_entity_poly.pdbx_strand_id
1 'polypeptide(L)'
;MIATALTFVSGFLTATLIALVIAPLFWSRSRRLALREYRAAIPASAREIRASLDHVRAEAAQSARRREMKAEAETRKAALARAEAGRVAGENAELRARNTVLVESLAHTTAELEEASEQMAIRDAEIEELDAELRAVRHDLDIRSDELEALAARFTDLGAIADERKTMIVDLEARLEDLSDALREAERNRREASHAVERLRGEVTSLESHLAREKNAVKRLDDKAARLAAQLSERDEQVARLLGETASAAALGASHHPGPARDAVPDAAPEDDLSAERRLRLRPAVRPAFGRRSEEAEAAELAAKAAATSATTSAARIAAAQPAPKQAVAAVPPGPAAAVGETSPAPQVPAAPAGMPGAAAGTQAAPLSGEGAAPEPTASLAESLGLAARPDFPDDLDDEGLRQKVGELAARVIALTAEKEGPRSPLDTILAAESPVALAGAQDGSQPSLADRVRRIREEARDHAAE
;
A
#
# COMPACT_ATOMS: atom_id res chain seq x y z
N MET A 1 -160.30 -27.24 11.39
CA MET A 1 -159.35 -28.07 12.16
C MET A 1 -159.25 -29.49 11.63
N ILE A 2 -160.23 -30.39 11.82
CA ILE A 2 -160.13 -31.78 11.32
C ILE A 2 -159.98 -31.83 9.78
N ALA A 3 -160.85 -31.16 9.02
CA ALA A 3 -160.80 -31.16 7.55
C ALA A 3 -159.45 -30.70 6.98
N THR A 4 -158.88 -29.61 7.53
CA THR A 4 -157.58 -29.06 7.13
C THR A 4 -156.41 -30.00 7.45
N ALA A 5 -156.48 -30.75 8.56
CA ALA A 5 -155.49 -31.78 8.86
C ALA A 5 -155.61 -32.97 7.91
N LEU A 6 -156.83 -33.36 7.54
CA LEU A 6 -157.09 -34.50 6.66
C LEU A 6 -156.61 -34.22 5.23
N THR A 7 -156.80 -33.00 4.71
CA THR A 7 -156.21 -32.56 3.43
C THR A 7 -154.69 -32.46 3.47
N PHE A 8 -154.09 -32.11 4.61
CA PHE A 8 -152.64 -32.08 4.78
C PHE A 8 -152.07 -33.50 4.77
N VAL A 9 -152.68 -34.44 5.48
CA VAL A 9 -152.28 -35.86 5.50
C VAL A 9 -152.45 -36.49 4.12
N SER A 10 -153.55 -36.24 3.40
CA SER A 10 -153.72 -36.77 2.04
C SER A 10 -152.73 -36.16 1.05
N GLY A 11 -152.43 -34.86 1.17
CA GLY A 11 -151.42 -34.18 0.34
C GLY A 11 -150.00 -34.67 0.62
N PHE A 12 -149.65 -34.92 1.89
CA PHE A 12 -148.38 -35.54 2.26
C PHE A 12 -148.28 -36.98 1.73
N LEU A 13 -149.36 -37.76 1.81
CA LEU A 13 -149.39 -39.14 1.33
C LEU A 13 -149.26 -39.22 -0.20
N THR A 14 -149.92 -38.32 -0.96
CA THR A 14 -149.74 -38.29 -2.42
C THR A 14 -148.36 -37.77 -2.82
N ALA A 15 -147.80 -36.78 -2.10
CA ALA A 15 -146.44 -36.31 -2.33
C ALA A 15 -145.39 -37.39 -2.05
N THR A 16 -145.53 -38.15 -0.96
CA THR A 16 -144.64 -39.29 -0.66
C THR A 16 -144.82 -40.44 -1.65
N LEU A 17 -146.04 -40.73 -2.12
CA LEU A 17 -146.29 -41.70 -3.19
C LEU A 17 -145.56 -41.31 -4.49
N ILE A 18 -145.68 -40.04 -4.91
CA ILE A 18 -145.00 -39.50 -6.09
C ILE A 18 -143.47 -39.54 -5.93
N ALA A 19 -142.96 -39.18 -4.75
CA ALA A 19 -141.53 -39.28 -4.44
C ALA A 19 -141.03 -40.74 -4.52
N LEU A 20 -141.81 -41.70 -4.02
CA LEU A 20 -141.49 -43.13 -4.09
C LEU A 20 -141.44 -43.65 -5.54
N VAL A 21 -142.30 -43.14 -6.41
CA VAL A 21 -142.33 -43.48 -7.85
C VAL A 21 -141.13 -42.86 -8.61
N ILE A 22 -140.68 -41.67 -8.23
CA ILE A 22 -139.56 -40.96 -8.88
C ILE A 22 -138.19 -41.45 -8.39
N ALA A 23 -138.05 -41.81 -7.11
CA ALA A 23 -136.81 -42.28 -6.49
C ALA A 23 -136.06 -43.39 -7.29
N PRO A 24 -136.69 -44.49 -7.75
CA PRO A 24 -135.99 -45.54 -8.50
C PRO A 24 -135.45 -45.06 -9.85
N LEU A 25 -136.12 -44.09 -10.51
CA LEU A 25 -135.66 -43.52 -11.78
C LEU A 25 -134.34 -42.77 -11.58
N PHE A 26 -134.27 -41.90 -10.56
CA PHE A 26 -133.06 -41.12 -10.26
C PHE A 26 -131.90 -42.03 -9.82
N TRP A 27 -132.16 -42.98 -8.93
CA TRP A 27 -131.18 -43.98 -8.48
C TRP A 27 -130.60 -44.79 -9.65
N SER A 28 -131.46 -45.23 -10.59
CA SER A 28 -131.02 -46.00 -11.76
C SER A 28 -130.08 -45.20 -12.69
N ARG A 29 -130.27 -43.89 -12.81
CA ARG A 29 -129.49 -43.02 -13.69
C ARG A 29 -128.13 -42.69 -13.10
N SER A 30 -128.09 -42.29 -11.82
CA SER A 30 -126.83 -42.00 -11.11
C SER A 30 -125.96 -43.26 -10.99
N ARG A 31 -126.56 -44.42 -10.66
CA ARG A 31 -125.85 -45.71 -10.67
C ARG A 31 -125.27 -46.05 -12.05
N ARG A 32 -125.94 -45.70 -13.15
CA ARG A 32 -125.46 -45.96 -14.52
C ARG A 32 -124.29 -45.04 -14.93
N LEU A 33 -124.23 -43.80 -14.44
CA LEU A 33 -123.05 -42.93 -14.64
C LEU A 33 -121.87 -43.42 -13.81
N ALA A 34 -122.04 -43.60 -12.49
CA ALA A 34 -120.98 -44.08 -11.61
C ALA A 34 -120.41 -45.44 -12.08
N LEU A 35 -121.25 -46.37 -12.54
CA LEU A 35 -120.78 -47.64 -13.11
C LEU A 35 -120.09 -47.51 -14.48
N ARG A 36 -120.31 -46.44 -15.25
CA ARG A 36 -119.55 -46.19 -16.50
C ARG A 36 -118.16 -45.64 -16.18
N GLU A 37 -118.09 -44.68 -15.26
CA GLU A 37 -116.84 -44.04 -14.84
C GLU A 37 -115.93 -45.03 -14.08
N TYR A 38 -116.50 -45.80 -13.15
CA TYR A 38 -115.81 -46.90 -12.46
C TYR A 38 -115.31 -47.99 -13.42
N ARG A 39 -116.04 -48.28 -14.50
CA ARG A 39 -115.61 -49.21 -15.58
C ARG A 39 -114.63 -48.60 -16.60
N ALA A 40 -114.41 -47.29 -16.57
CA ALA A 40 -113.38 -46.63 -17.35
C ALA A 40 -112.07 -46.47 -16.54
N ALA A 41 -112.19 -46.32 -15.22
CA ALA A 41 -111.06 -46.25 -14.30
C ALA A 41 -110.46 -47.63 -13.94
N ILE A 42 -111.25 -48.71 -14.00
CA ILE A 42 -110.79 -50.08 -13.74
C ILE A 42 -110.59 -50.83 -15.06
N PRO A 43 -109.44 -51.49 -15.27
CA PRO A 43 -109.19 -52.30 -16.46
C PRO A 43 -110.23 -53.43 -16.56
N ALA A 44 -111.03 -53.41 -17.62
CA ALA A 44 -112.20 -54.25 -17.78
C ALA A 44 -111.86 -55.61 -18.41
N SER A 45 -110.66 -55.78 -18.98
CA SER A 45 -110.17 -57.07 -19.49
C SER A 45 -108.83 -57.51 -18.90
N ALA A 46 -108.63 -58.82 -18.83
CA ALA A 46 -107.35 -59.43 -18.44
C ALA A 46 -106.20 -59.12 -19.41
N ARG A 47 -106.48 -58.56 -20.60
CA ARG A 47 -105.46 -58.08 -21.54
C ARG A 47 -104.95 -56.68 -21.14
N GLU A 48 -105.83 -55.79 -20.70
CA GLU A 48 -105.43 -54.47 -20.17
C GLU A 48 -104.59 -54.61 -18.90
N ILE A 49 -104.98 -55.51 -17.98
CA ILE A 49 -104.23 -55.77 -16.74
C ILE A 49 -102.80 -56.27 -17.03
N ARG A 50 -102.61 -57.08 -18.07
CA ARG A 50 -101.27 -57.52 -18.51
C ARG A 50 -100.50 -56.38 -19.15
N ALA A 51 -101.14 -55.60 -20.02
CA ALA A 51 -100.51 -54.45 -20.67
C ALA A 51 -100.05 -53.38 -19.65
N SER A 52 -100.83 -53.10 -18.61
CA SER A 52 -100.43 -52.16 -17.54
C SER A 52 -99.33 -52.74 -16.65
N LEU A 53 -99.36 -54.04 -16.33
CA LEU A 53 -98.27 -54.73 -15.62
C LEU A 53 -96.96 -54.68 -16.42
N ASP A 54 -97.02 -54.95 -17.72
CA ASP A 54 -95.84 -54.93 -18.60
C ASP A 54 -95.34 -53.50 -18.89
N HIS A 55 -96.23 -52.50 -18.89
CA HIS A 55 -95.86 -51.09 -18.89
C HIS A 55 -95.12 -50.68 -17.60
N VAL A 56 -95.64 -51.03 -16.41
CA VAL A 56 -94.97 -50.76 -15.12
C VAL A 56 -93.64 -51.50 -15.02
N ARG A 57 -93.52 -52.72 -15.56
CA ARG A 57 -92.24 -53.44 -15.70
C ARG A 57 -91.28 -52.69 -16.62
N ALA A 58 -91.75 -52.15 -17.74
CA ALA A 58 -90.93 -51.36 -18.65
C ALA A 58 -90.46 -50.03 -18.01
N GLU A 59 -91.31 -49.34 -17.25
CA GLU A 59 -90.93 -48.14 -16.49
C GLU A 59 -89.94 -48.45 -15.36
N ALA A 60 -90.15 -49.56 -14.63
CA ALA A 60 -89.20 -50.05 -13.64
C ALA A 60 -87.84 -50.33 -14.29
N ALA A 61 -87.80 -51.07 -15.41
CA ALA A 61 -86.57 -51.37 -16.14
C ALA A 61 -85.89 -50.11 -16.73
N GLN A 62 -86.65 -49.18 -17.33
CA GLN A 62 -86.10 -47.92 -17.84
C GLN A 62 -85.58 -47.04 -16.70
N SER A 63 -86.27 -46.96 -15.56
CA SER A 63 -85.81 -46.17 -14.43
C SER A 63 -84.61 -46.82 -13.73
N ALA A 64 -84.51 -48.15 -13.70
CA ALA A 64 -83.32 -48.88 -13.28
C ALA A 64 -82.14 -48.55 -14.21
N ARG A 65 -82.28 -48.74 -15.53
CA ARG A 65 -81.21 -48.45 -16.49
C ARG A 65 -80.81 -46.96 -16.51
N ARG A 66 -81.74 -46.03 -16.26
CA ARG A 66 -81.42 -44.60 -16.06
C ARG A 66 -80.64 -44.33 -14.77
N ARG A 67 -80.86 -45.09 -13.69
CA ARG A 67 -80.04 -45.01 -12.45
C ARG A 67 -78.67 -45.64 -12.67
N GLU A 68 -78.59 -46.79 -13.31
CA GLU A 68 -77.32 -47.44 -13.71
C GLU A 68 -76.48 -46.51 -14.57
N MET A 69 -77.02 -45.98 -15.68
CA MET A 69 -76.30 -45.06 -16.57
C MET A 69 -75.83 -43.78 -15.86
N LYS A 70 -76.57 -43.29 -14.86
CA LYS A 70 -76.12 -42.18 -14.02
C LYS A 70 -75.00 -42.58 -13.06
N ALA A 71 -75.12 -43.73 -12.39
CA ALA A 71 -74.06 -44.26 -11.54
C ALA A 71 -72.77 -44.54 -12.34
N GLU A 72 -72.89 -45.13 -13.54
CA GLU A 72 -71.80 -45.30 -14.51
C GLU A 72 -71.20 -43.95 -14.93
N ALA A 73 -72.00 -42.90 -15.13
CA ALA A 73 -71.49 -41.58 -15.49
C ALA A 73 -70.71 -40.92 -14.34
N GLU A 74 -71.21 -40.98 -13.10
CA GLU A 74 -70.52 -40.42 -11.94
C GLU A 74 -69.28 -41.24 -11.56
N THR A 75 -69.28 -42.57 -11.70
CA THR A 75 -68.05 -43.38 -11.48
C THR A 75 -66.99 -43.11 -12.55
N ARG A 76 -67.38 -42.91 -13.82
CA ARG A 76 -66.45 -42.49 -14.89
C ARG A 76 -65.85 -41.10 -14.62
N LYS A 77 -66.67 -40.10 -14.26
CA LYS A 77 -66.18 -38.77 -13.84
C LYS A 77 -65.22 -38.86 -12.65
N ALA A 78 -65.59 -39.63 -11.62
CA ALA A 78 -64.78 -39.80 -10.43
C ALA A 78 -63.52 -40.67 -10.67
N ALA A 79 -63.43 -41.42 -11.77
CA ALA A 79 -62.20 -42.04 -12.23
C ALA A 79 -61.28 -41.04 -12.94
N LEU A 80 -61.84 -40.20 -13.84
CA LEU A 80 -61.10 -39.13 -14.52
C LEU A 80 -60.51 -38.12 -13.52
N ALA A 81 -61.32 -37.61 -12.59
CA ALA A 81 -60.87 -36.67 -11.56
C ALA A 81 -59.76 -37.26 -10.65
N ARG A 82 -59.76 -38.58 -10.41
CA ARG A 82 -58.66 -39.25 -9.69
C ARG A 82 -57.40 -39.39 -10.53
N ALA A 83 -57.52 -39.63 -11.83
CA ALA A 83 -56.37 -39.67 -12.75
C ALA A 83 -55.74 -38.27 -12.91
N GLU A 84 -56.56 -37.23 -13.02
CA GLU A 84 -56.13 -35.82 -13.06
C GLU A 84 -55.46 -35.39 -11.74
N ALA A 85 -56.05 -35.72 -10.58
CA ALA A 85 -55.44 -35.49 -9.29
C ALA A 85 -54.11 -36.26 -9.13
N GLY A 86 -54.02 -37.48 -9.64
CA GLY A 86 -52.77 -38.26 -9.68
C GLY A 86 -51.68 -37.62 -10.53
N ARG A 87 -52.03 -37.11 -11.73
CA ARG A 87 -51.11 -36.34 -12.59
C ARG A 87 -50.60 -35.09 -11.88
N VAL A 88 -51.51 -34.27 -11.33
CA VAL A 88 -51.15 -33.02 -10.64
C VAL A 88 -50.34 -33.30 -9.37
N ALA A 89 -50.60 -34.38 -8.65
CA ALA A 89 -49.78 -34.81 -7.52
C ALA A 89 -48.36 -35.22 -7.94
N GLY A 90 -48.22 -35.93 -9.07
CA GLY A 90 -46.93 -36.28 -9.67
C GLY A 90 -46.13 -35.04 -10.10
N GLU A 91 -46.74 -34.12 -10.82
CA GLU A 91 -46.13 -32.84 -11.23
C GLU A 91 -45.70 -32.01 -10.02
N ASN A 92 -46.52 -31.94 -8.97
CA ASN A 92 -46.16 -31.26 -7.72
C ASN A 92 -45.06 -32.00 -6.92
N ALA A 93 -44.94 -33.32 -7.04
CA ALA A 93 -43.82 -34.07 -6.44
C ALA A 93 -42.52 -33.79 -7.20
N GLU A 94 -42.56 -33.76 -8.54
CA GLU A 94 -41.40 -33.43 -9.37
C GLU A 94 -40.95 -31.98 -9.18
N LEU A 95 -41.88 -31.01 -9.16
CA LEU A 95 -41.56 -29.61 -8.90
C LEU A 95 -40.94 -29.39 -7.51
N ARG A 96 -41.34 -30.19 -6.50
CA ARG A 96 -40.69 -30.18 -5.17
C ARG A 96 -39.30 -30.78 -5.22
N ALA A 97 -39.10 -31.91 -5.89
CA ALA A 97 -37.77 -32.52 -6.06
C ALA A 97 -36.79 -31.60 -6.82
N ARG A 98 -37.27 -30.90 -7.86
CA ARG A 98 -36.52 -29.85 -8.56
C ARG A 98 -36.20 -28.67 -7.63
N ASN A 99 -37.15 -28.24 -6.79
CA ASN A 99 -36.91 -27.18 -5.80
C ASN A 99 -35.86 -27.59 -4.75
N THR A 100 -35.89 -28.83 -4.22
CA THR A 100 -34.89 -29.27 -3.23
C THR A 100 -33.49 -29.29 -3.83
N VAL A 101 -33.33 -29.77 -5.07
CA VAL A 101 -32.03 -29.74 -5.77
C VAL A 101 -31.58 -28.31 -6.06
N LEU A 102 -32.49 -27.40 -6.42
CA LEU A 102 -32.16 -25.98 -6.62
C LEU A 102 -31.73 -25.31 -5.31
N VAL A 103 -32.43 -25.55 -4.20
CA VAL A 103 -32.08 -25.03 -2.87
C VAL A 103 -30.73 -25.59 -2.39
N GLU A 104 -30.45 -26.88 -2.62
CA GLU A 104 -29.15 -27.49 -2.33
C GLU A 104 -28.03 -26.87 -3.18
N SER A 105 -28.26 -26.67 -4.48
CA SER A 105 -27.28 -26.00 -5.35
C SER A 105 -27.03 -24.54 -4.97
N LEU A 106 -28.07 -23.81 -4.57
CA LEU A 106 -27.94 -22.43 -4.08
C LEU A 106 -27.12 -22.41 -2.80
N ALA A 107 -27.46 -23.26 -1.81
CA ALA A 107 -26.73 -23.36 -0.54
C ALA A 107 -25.24 -23.72 -0.74
N HIS A 108 -24.93 -24.59 -1.71
CA HIS A 108 -23.56 -24.90 -2.10
C HIS A 108 -22.86 -23.66 -2.68
N THR A 109 -23.46 -22.95 -3.63
CA THR A 109 -22.84 -21.77 -4.25
C THR A 109 -22.73 -20.57 -3.29
N THR A 110 -23.61 -20.44 -2.29
CA THR A 110 -23.46 -19.43 -1.24
C THR A 110 -22.31 -19.77 -0.29
N ALA A 111 -22.11 -21.04 0.05
CA ALA A 111 -20.97 -21.46 0.85
C ALA A 111 -19.63 -21.27 0.10
N GLU A 112 -19.59 -21.54 -1.21
CA GLU A 112 -18.42 -21.24 -2.06
C GLU A 112 -18.14 -19.72 -2.14
N LEU A 113 -19.20 -18.90 -2.20
CA LEU A 113 -19.07 -17.43 -2.20
C LEU A 113 -18.59 -16.89 -0.84
N GLU A 114 -19.10 -17.46 0.26
CA GLU A 114 -18.67 -17.13 1.62
C GLU A 114 -17.18 -17.50 1.81
N GLU A 115 -16.78 -18.74 1.48
CA GLU A 115 -15.37 -19.17 1.55
C GLU A 115 -14.46 -18.30 0.67
N ALA A 116 -14.86 -18.00 -0.57
CA ALA A 116 -14.11 -17.11 -1.44
C ALA A 116 -13.97 -15.69 -0.86
N SER A 117 -15.01 -15.17 -0.18
CA SER A 117 -14.98 -13.85 0.46
C SER A 117 -14.08 -13.82 1.70
N GLU A 118 -14.04 -14.90 2.50
CA GLU A 118 -13.08 -15.06 3.60
C GLU A 118 -11.64 -15.16 3.06
N GLN A 119 -11.43 -15.95 2.01
CA GLN A 119 -10.11 -16.06 1.35
C GLN A 119 -9.64 -14.71 0.81
N MET A 120 -10.52 -13.90 0.22
CA MET A 120 -10.20 -12.54 -0.22
C MET A 120 -9.85 -11.63 0.96
N ALA A 121 -10.68 -11.59 2.01
CA ALA A 121 -10.42 -10.76 3.19
C ALA A 121 -9.06 -11.07 3.86
N ILE A 122 -8.63 -12.35 3.86
CA ILE A 122 -7.30 -12.75 4.35
C ILE A 122 -6.19 -12.26 3.40
N ARG A 123 -6.38 -12.32 2.07
CA ARG A 123 -5.39 -11.78 1.11
C ARG A 123 -5.29 -10.25 1.21
N ASP A 124 -6.41 -9.55 1.39
CA ASP A 124 -6.42 -8.09 1.54
C ASP A 124 -5.67 -7.66 2.80
N ALA A 125 -5.84 -8.37 3.93
CA ALA A 125 -5.07 -8.15 5.15
C ALA A 125 -3.56 -8.43 4.97
N GLU A 126 -3.19 -9.51 4.27
CA GLU A 126 -1.78 -9.79 3.91
C GLU A 126 -1.19 -8.70 3.00
N ILE A 127 -1.98 -8.12 2.10
CA ILE A 127 -1.56 -6.99 1.25
C ILE A 127 -1.36 -5.72 2.09
N GLU A 128 -2.27 -5.40 3.02
CA GLU A 128 -2.11 -4.23 3.92
C GLU A 128 -0.86 -4.34 4.82
N GLU A 129 -0.56 -5.55 5.31
CA GLU A 129 0.66 -5.84 6.09
C GLU A 129 1.93 -5.70 5.22
N LEU A 130 1.96 -6.32 4.04
CA LEU A 130 3.10 -6.23 3.12
C LEU A 130 3.33 -4.79 2.62
N ASP A 131 2.28 -4.02 2.34
CA ASP A 131 2.43 -2.60 2.00
C ASP A 131 2.93 -1.77 3.20
N ALA A 132 2.62 -2.17 4.44
CA ALA A 132 3.14 -1.51 5.64
C ALA A 132 4.63 -1.80 5.85
N GLU A 133 5.05 -3.05 5.71
CA GLU A 133 6.48 -3.42 5.69
C GLU A 133 7.23 -2.70 4.58
N LEU A 134 6.69 -2.68 3.35
CA LEU A 134 7.28 -2.03 2.19
C LEU A 134 7.35 -0.50 2.35
N ARG A 135 6.38 0.13 3.02
CA ARG A 135 6.44 1.55 3.43
C ARG A 135 7.54 1.80 4.46
N ALA A 136 7.70 0.92 5.46
CA ALA A 136 8.76 1.03 6.46
C ALA A 136 10.16 0.84 5.84
N VAL A 137 10.36 -0.19 5.02
CA VAL A 137 11.64 -0.48 4.34
C VAL A 137 12.04 0.64 3.37
N ARG A 138 11.08 1.31 2.71
CA ARG A 138 11.35 2.52 1.92
C ARG A 138 11.84 3.67 2.80
N HIS A 139 11.15 3.95 3.91
CA HIS A 139 11.54 5.03 4.83
C HIS A 139 12.93 4.79 5.46
N ASP A 140 13.24 3.55 5.85
CA ASP A 140 14.57 3.16 6.31
C ASP A 140 15.62 3.36 5.21
N LEU A 141 15.31 3.02 3.95
CA LEU A 141 16.21 3.22 2.82
C LEU A 141 16.46 4.71 2.58
N ASP A 142 15.43 5.55 2.60
CA ASP A 142 15.52 7.00 2.45
C ASP A 142 16.46 7.61 3.52
N ILE A 143 16.29 7.21 4.80
CA ILE A 143 17.18 7.59 5.91
C ILE A 143 18.63 7.14 5.65
N ARG A 144 18.85 5.94 5.11
CA ARG A 144 20.20 5.46 4.78
C ARG A 144 20.81 6.18 3.58
N SER A 145 20.03 6.66 2.60
CA SER A 145 20.56 7.55 1.57
C SER A 145 20.97 8.91 2.14
N ASP A 146 20.17 9.52 3.02
CA ASP A 146 20.50 10.78 3.69
C ASP A 146 21.78 10.65 4.54
N GLU A 147 21.93 9.55 5.29
CA GLU A 147 23.16 9.24 6.03
C GLU A 147 24.37 9.07 5.11
N LEU A 148 24.21 8.41 3.96
CA LEU A 148 25.29 8.19 2.99
C LEU A 148 25.69 9.47 2.25
N GLU A 149 24.75 10.35 1.90
CA GLU A 149 25.04 11.66 1.31
C GLU A 149 25.72 12.58 2.33
N ALA A 150 25.23 12.62 3.58
CA ALA A 150 25.87 13.36 4.66
C ALA A 150 27.28 12.83 4.99
N LEU A 151 27.53 11.53 4.82
CA LEU A 151 28.86 10.93 4.96
C LEU A 151 29.76 11.24 3.76
N ALA A 152 29.23 11.23 2.54
CA ALA A 152 29.96 11.61 1.33
C ALA A 152 30.42 13.08 1.38
N ALA A 153 29.54 14.00 1.82
CA ALA A 153 29.87 15.41 2.03
C ALA A 153 31.03 15.58 3.03
N ARG A 154 31.01 14.85 4.16
CA ARG A 154 32.11 14.85 5.14
C ARG A 154 33.42 14.30 4.55
N PHE A 155 33.36 13.32 3.64
CA PHE A 155 34.55 12.85 2.93
C PHE A 155 35.09 13.88 1.94
N THR A 156 34.23 14.66 1.26
CA THR A 156 34.70 15.77 0.41
C THR A 156 35.31 16.90 1.24
N ASP A 157 34.75 17.24 2.39
CA ASP A 157 35.31 18.24 3.31
C ASP A 157 36.69 17.81 3.85
N LEU A 158 36.81 16.55 4.29
CA LEU A 158 38.09 15.97 4.73
C LEU A 158 39.11 15.89 3.59
N GLY A 159 38.67 15.66 2.35
CA GLY A 159 39.50 15.75 1.15
C GLY A 159 40.06 17.15 0.94
N ALA A 160 39.20 18.18 0.98
CA ALA A 160 39.62 19.57 0.84
C ALA A 160 40.62 20.00 1.94
N ILE A 161 40.37 19.60 3.20
CA ILE A 161 41.29 19.83 4.33
C ILE A 161 42.61 19.07 4.14
N ALA A 162 42.60 17.89 3.54
CA ALA A 162 43.83 17.14 3.24
C ALA A 162 44.65 17.80 2.13
N ASP A 163 44.01 18.30 1.08
CA ASP A 163 44.70 19.04 0.00
C ASP A 163 45.20 20.41 0.46
N GLU A 164 44.46 21.15 1.30
CA GLU A 164 44.93 22.39 1.94
C GLU A 164 46.17 22.13 2.84
N ARG A 165 46.14 21.06 3.64
CA ARG A 165 47.31 20.67 4.44
C ARG A 165 48.49 20.25 3.57
N LYS A 166 48.23 19.63 2.42
CA LYS A 166 49.27 19.22 1.46
C LYS A 166 49.91 20.44 0.77
N THR A 167 49.15 21.45 0.37
CA THR A 167 49.74 22.71 -0.13
C THR A 167 50.50 23.43 0.96
N MET A 168 49.99 23.48 2.20
CA MET A 168 50.71 24.05 3.34
C MET A 168 52.03 23.31 3.65
N ILE A 169 52.07 21.99 3.49
CA ILE A 169 53.31 21.20 3.64
C ILE A 169 54.31 21.57 2.54
N VAL A 170 53.90 21.62 1.27
CA VAL A 170 54.78 22.01 0.15
C VAL A 170 55.30 23.45 0.31
N ASP A 171 54.46 24.38 0.77
CA ASP A 171 54.85 25.75 1.10
C ASP A 171 55.90 25.81 2.24
N LEU A 172 55.79 24.92 3.23
CA LEU A 172 56.76 24.81 4.33
C LEU A 172 58.05 24.12 3.89
N GLU A 173 57.98 23.11 3.03
CA GLU A 173 59.13 22.44 2.43
C GLU A 173 59.94 23.41 1.56
N ALA A 174 59.28 24.20 0.71
CA ALA A 174 59.92 25.26 -0.08
C ALA A 174 60.61 26.31 0.81
N ARG A 175 59.95 26.78 1.88
CA ARG A 175 60.56 27.70 2.85
C ARG A 175 61.73 27.09 3.61
N LEU A 176 61.72 25.78 3.88
CA LEU A 176 62.85 25.07 4.48
C LEU A 176 64.01 24.95 3.48
N GLU A 177 63.75 24.75 2.19
CA GLU A 177 64.78 24.75 1.16
C GLU A 177 65.41 26.14 0.99
N ASP A 178 64.61 27.21 0.87
CA ASP A 178 65.04 28.62 0.85
C ASP A 178 65.94 28.95 2.06
N LEU A 179 65.49 28.61 3.28
CA LEU A 179 66.26 28.83 4.51
C LEU A 179 67.54 27.98 4.55
N SER A 180 67.53 26.79 3.95
CA SER A 180 68.72 25.95 3.84
C SER A 180 69.75 26.52 2.86
N ASP A 181 69.33 27.12 1.76
CA ASP A 181 70.22 27.79 0.81
C ASP A 181 70.72 29.14 1.32
N ALA A 182 69.88 29.92 2.01
CA ALA A 182 70.33 31.09 2.75
C ALA A 182 71.39 30.74 3.83
N LEU A 183 71.21 29.60 4.53
CA LEU A 183 72.21 29.08 5.47
C LEU A 183 73.50 28.63 4.76
N ARG A 184 73.39 27.90 3.64
CA ARG A 184 74.55 27.47 2.82
C ARG A 184 75.31 28.69 2.27
N GLU A 185 74.64 29.75 1.86
CA GLU A 185 75.25 31.00 1.41
C GLU A 185 75.91 31.76 2.56
N ALA A 186 75.21 31.94 3.70
CA ALA A 186 75.79 32.53 4.91
C ALA A 186 77.03 31.77 5.38
N GLU A 187 77.04 30.43 5.26
CA GLU A 187 78.22 29.61 5.51
C GLU A 187 79.36 29.81 4.51
N ARG A 188 79.08 29.96 3.20
CA ARG A 188 80.10 30.32 2.19
C ARG A 188 80.70 31.68 2.51
N ASN A 189 79.86 32.69 2.72
CA ASN A 189 80.26 34.06 3.05
C ASN A 189 81.10 34.09 4.36
N ARG A 190 80.75 33.27 5.37
CA ARG A 190 81.54 33.09 6.60
C ARG A 190 82.91 32.44 6.34
N ARG A 191 83.00 31.44 5.45
CA ARG A 191 84.27 30.79 5.07
C ARG A 191 85.16 31.75 4.28
N GLU A 192 84.60 32.49 3.33
CA GLU A 192 85.30 33.51 2.55
C GLU A 192 85.80 34.67 3.42
N ALA A 193 84.98 35.15 4.36
CA ALA A 193 85.40 36.12 5.37
C ALA A 193 86.51 35.56 6.29
N SER A 194 86.44 34.28 6.69
CA SER A 194 87.49 33.62 7.46
C SER A 194 88.82 33.60 6.68
N HIS A 195 88.78 33.19 5.40
CA HIS A 195 89.97 33.19 4.54
C HIS A 195 90.48 34.60 4.20
N ALA A 196 89.60 35.62 4.16
CA ALA A 196 90.01 37.02 4.07
C ALA A 196 90.73 37.47 5.35
N VAL A 197 90.24 37.10 6.53
CA VAL A 197 90.91 37.36 7.81
C VAL A 197 92.25 36.61 7.92
N GLU A 198 92.35 35.39 7.41
CA GLU A 198 93.62 34.64 7.34
C GLU A 198 94.63 35.31 6.39
N ARG A 199 94.20 35.75 5.20
CA ARG A 199 95.04 36.54 4.27
C ARG A 199 95.52 37.84 4.91
N LEU A 200 94.61 38.61 5.51
CA LEU A 200 94.94 39.86 6.21
C LEU A 200 95.89 39.63 7.39
N ARG A 201 95.80 38.50 8.12
CA ARG A 201 96.78 38.12 9.14
C ARG A 201 98.15 37.75 8.54
N GLY A 202 98.17 37.09 7.38
CA GLY A 202 99.40 36.85 6.62
C GLY A 202 100.05 38.15 6.14
N GLU A 203 99.24 39.08 5.64
CA GLU A 203 99.67 40.42 5.21
C GLU A 203 100.21 41.22 6.41
N VAL A 204 99.48 41.28 7.54
CA VAL A 204 99.94 41.94 8.78
C VAL A 204 101.24 41.33 9.30
N THR A 205 101.36 40.01 9.44
CA THR A 205 102.61 39.38 9.92
C THR A 205 103.78 39.58 8.95
N SER A 206 103.50 39.67 7.65
CA SER A 206 104.51 40.07 6.66
C SER A 206 104.94 41.53 6.88
N LEU A 207 104.00 42.47 7.04
CA LEU A 207 104.25 43.88 7.29
C LEU A 207 104.99 44.11 8.62
N GLU A 208 104.65 43.37 9.67
CA GLU A 208 105.39 43.35 10.94
C GLU A 208 106.84 42.88 10.72
N SER A 209 107.07 41.87 9.88
CA SER A 209 108.42 41.42 9.54
C SER A 209 109.19 42.46 8.71
N HIS A 210 108.51 43.19 7.81
CA HIS A 210 109.10 44.29 7.04
C HIS A 210 109.45 45.48 7.95
N LEU A 211 108.52 45.91 8.81
CA LEU A 211 108.71 46.97 9.79
C LEU A 211 109.75 46.60 10.87
N ALA A 212 109.91 45.31 11.19
CA ALA A 212 111.02 44.82 12.01
C ALA A 212 112.37 44.86 11.27
N ARG A 213 112.42 44.54 9.98
CA ARG A 213 113.63 44.70 9.14
C ARG A 213 114.00 46.18 9.03
N GLU A 214 113.03 47.06 8.81
CA GLU A 214 113.22 48.52 8.75
C GLU A 214 113.68 49.09 10.09
N LYS A 215 113.03 48.75 11.21
CA LYS A 215 113.50 49.15 12.56
C LYS A 215 114.92 48.66 12.84
N ASN A 216 115.30 47.48 12.36
CA ASN A 216 116.67 46.99 12.47
C ASN A 216 117.64 47.67 11.49
N ALA A 217 117.17 48.15 10.33
CA ALA A 217 117.96 48.98 9.41
C ALA A 217 118.17 50.39 9.98
N VAL A 218 117.14 51.01 10.55
CA VAL A 218 117.21 52.28 11.29
C VAL A 218 118.18 52.15 12.47
N LYS A 219 118.05 51.12 13.33
CA LYS A 219 119.04 50.87 14.39
C LYS A 219 120.48 50.72 13.87
N ARG A 220 120.70 50.05 12.73
CA ARG A 220 122.03 49.96 12.09
C ARG A 220 122.51 51.29 11.51
N LEU A 221 121.62 52.22 11.19
CA LEU A 221 121.94 53.59 10.80
C LEU A 221 122.20 54.48 12.01
N ASP A 222 121.46 54.31 13.11
CA ASP A 222 121.72 54.94 14.41
C ASP A 222 123.06 54.48 14.99
N ASP A 223 123.36 53.17 14.95
CA ASP A 223 124.67 52.60 15.32
C ASP A 223 125.80 53.19 14.47
N LYS A 224 125.56 53.44 13.17
CA LYS A 224 126.52 54.11 12.29
C LYS A 224 126.65 55.59 12.61
N ALA A 225 125.54 56.29 12.89
CA ALA A 225 125.54 57.69 13.27
C ALA A 225 126.25 57.90 14.61
N ALA A 226 126.04 57.01 15.58
CA ALA A 226 126.76 56.99 16.86
C ALA A 226 128.26 56.70 16.67
N ARG A 227 128.64 55.78 15.77
CA ARG A 227 130.05 55.54 15.40
C ARG A 227 130.69 56.74 14.70
N LEU A 228 129.96 57.39 13.79
CA LEU A 228 130.43 58.60 13.10
C LEU A 228 130.53 59.80 14.06
N ALA A 229 129.58 59.94 15.00
CA ALA A 229 129.64 60.93 16.07
C ALA A 229 130.78 60.65 17.05
N ALA A 230 131.08 59.38 17.37
CA ALA A 230 132.25 59.01 18.16
C ALA A 230 133.56 59.30 17.39
N GLN A 231 133.61 59.02 16.09
CA GLN A 231 134.76 59.36 15.24
C GLN A 231 134.95 60.88 15.10
N LEU A 232 133.87 61.67 15.05
CA LEU A 232 133.94 63.13 15.10
C LEU A 232 134.39 63.61 16.48
N SER A 233 133.84 63.07 17.57
CA SER A 233 134.31 63.35 18.94
C SER A 233 135.80 63.03 19.11
N GLU A 234 136.30 61.94 18.54
CA GLU A 234 137.71 61.58 18.59
C GLU A 234 138.57 62.46 17.65
N ARG A 235 138.03 62.93 16.52
CA ARG A 235 138.65 63.98 15.68
C ARG A 235 138.72 65.32 16.43
N ASP A 236 137.67 65.70 17.15
CA ASP A 236 137.58 66.94 17.91
C ASP A 236 138.48 66.90 19.15
N GLU A 237 138.62 65.75 19.81
CA GLU A 237 139.65 65.53 20.82
C GLU A 237 141.07 65.59 20.23
N GLN A 238 141.30 65.03 19.03
CA GLN A 238 142.59 65.15 18.35
C GLN A 238 142.89 66.62 17.98
N VAL A 239 141.89 67.40 17.56
CA VAL A 239 142.01 68.86 17.34
C VAL A 239 142.29 69.59 18.66
N ALA A 240 141.59 69.27 19.74
CA ALA A 240 141.80 69.89 21.05
C ALA A 240 143.21 69.63 21.60
N ARG A 241 143.75 68.41 21.40
CA ARG A 241 145.14 68.07 21.78
C ARG A 241 146.14 68.86 20.93
N LEU A 242 145.97 68.90 19.61
CA LEU A 242 146.84 69.68 18.70
C LEU A 242 146.80 71.20 18.98
N LEU A 243 145.66 71.75 19.41
CA LEU A 243 145.54 73.15 19.84
C LEU A 243 146.16 73.41 21.22
N GLY A 244 146.26 72.41 22.09
CA GLY A 244 146.99 72.50 23.36
C GLY A 244 148.51 72.45 23.19
N GLU A 245 149.01 71.62 22.27
CA GLU A 245 150.45 71.38 22.07
C GLU A 245 151.18 72.49 21.30
N THR A 246 150.45 73.39 20.63
CA THR A 246 151.03 74.44 19.77
C THR A 246 151.38 75.76 20.47
N ALA A 247 151.15 75.86 21.79
CA ALA A 247 151.34 77.10 22.55
C ALA A 247 152.79 77.38 23.02
N SER A 248 153.73 76.42 22.93
CA SER A 248 155.02 76.53 23.65
C SER A 248 156.26 75.92 22.99
N ALA A 249 156.53 76.16 21.69
CA ALA A 249 157.88 76.20 21.12
C ALA A 249 157.88 76.72 19.66
N ALA A 250 158.45 77.89 19.41
CA ALA A 250 158.58 78.43 18.04
C ALA A 250 160.06 78.49 17.60
N ALA A 251 160.51 77.50 16.81
CA ALA A 251 161.83 77.53 16.16
C ALA A 251 161.90 76.65 14.88
N LEU A 252 162.21 77.31 13.75
CA LEU A 252 162.97 76.79 12.60
C LEU A 252 162.52 75.51 11.84
N GLY A 253 161.79 75.71 10.73
CA GLY A 253 162.37 75.50 9.39
C GLY A 253 162.14 74.19 8.59
N ALA A 254 161.40 74.32 7.46
CA ALA A 254 161.46 73.54 6.19
C ALA A 254 161.22 72.00 6.23
N SER A 255 160.61 71.33 5.24
CA SER A 255 159.98 71.68 3.94
C SER A 255 158.76 70.71 3.72
N HIS A 256 157.91 70.72 2.69
CA HIS A 256 158.08 70.95 1.25
C HIS A 256 156.79 71.52 0.58
N HIS A 257 156.75 71.61 -0.76
CA HIS A 257 155.82 72.46 -1.53
C HIS A 257 154.40 71.92 -1.82
N PRO A 258 153.42 72.79 -2.15
CA PRO A 258 152.02 72.45 -2.46
C PRO A 258 151.68 72.42 -3.97
N GLY A 259 150.49 71.90 -4.33
CA GLY A 259 149.90 71.95 -5.68
C GLY A 259 148.37 71.64 -5.65
N PRO A 260 147.47 72.40 -6.32
CA PRO A 260 146.02 72.30 -6.09
C PRO A 260 145.17 71.97 -7.36
N ALA A 261 143.85 72.19 -7.25
CA ALA A 261 142.76 72.05 -8.25
C ALA A 261 142.27 70.60 -8.48
N ARG A 262 141.03 70.33 -8.89
CA ARG A 262 139.66 70.91 -8.73
C ARG A 262 138.78 70.14 -9.74
N ASP A 263 137.61 69.70 -9.31
CA ASP A 263 136.33 69.60 -10.04
C ASP A 263 136.32 69.25 -11.56
N ALA A 264 135.89 68.01 -11.93
CA ALA A 264 134.75 67.76 -12.84
C ALA A 264 134.54 66.28 -13.29
N VAL A 265 133.42 65.68 -12.86
CA VAL A 265 132.31 65.06 -13.66
C VAL A 265 132.44 65.14 -15.22
N PRO A 266 132.01 64.15 -16.06
CA PRO A 266 130.85 63.23 -15.89
C PRO A 266 131.01 61.74 -16.33
N ASP A 267 129.91 60.99 -16.14
CA ASP A 267 129.30 59.87 -16.92
C ASP A 267 130.13 58.83 -17.71
N ALA A 268 129.76 57.55 -17.47
CA ALA A 268 129.30 56.51 -18.44
C ALA A 268 129.57 55.10 -17.86
N ALA A 269 128.80 54.03 -18.08
CA ALA A 269 127.42 53.78 -18.54
C ALA A 269 127.07 52.30 -18.14
N PRO A 270 125.83 51.78 -18.29
CA PRO A 270 125.41 50.49 -17.71
C PRO A 270 125.47 49.29 -18.68
N GLU A 271 124.30 48.77 -19.14
CA GLU A 271 124.08 47.50 -19.89
C GLU A 271 124.24 46.24 -18.98
N ASP A 272 123.43 45.17 -19.03
CA ASP A 272 122.33 44.73 -19.92
C ASP A 272 121.47 43.63 -19.22
N ASP A 273 120.24 43.22 -19.60
CA ASP A 273 119.17 43.84 -20.42
C ASP A 273 117.78 43.17 -20.16
N LEU A 274 116.75 43.68 -20.86
CA LEU A 274 115.40 43.20 -21.23
C LEU A 274 115.19 41.65 -21.43
N SER A 275 113.98 41.05 -21.61
CA SER A 275 112.61 41.53 -21.91
C SER A 275 111.52 40.45 -21.73
N ALA A 276 110.24 40.86 -21.68
CA ALA A 276 109.05 40.16 -22.25
C ALA A 276 108.66 38.73 -21.73
N GLU A 277 107.54 38.06 -22.07
CA GLU A 277 106.26 38.51 -22.68
C GLU A 277 105.02 37.70 -22.16
N ARG A 278 103.85 38.31 -22.38
CA ARG A 278 102.44 37.87 -22.32
C ARG A 278 102.10 36.52 -22.99
N ARG A 279 101.27 35.65 -22.35
CA ARG A 279 100.11 34.90 -22.97
C ARG A 279 99.33 33.94 -22.03
N LEU A 280 98.11 33.57 -22.45
CA LEU A 280 97.23 32.56 -21.83
C LEU A 280 97.50 31.14 -22.40
N ARG A 281 97.28 30.06 -21.62
CA ARG A 281 96.14 29.10 -21.77
C ARG A 281 96.28 27.75 -20.99
N LEU A 282 95.18 27.39 -20.31
CA LEU A 282 94.52 26.06 -20.18
C LEU A 282 95.31 24.73 -19.97
N ARG A 283 94.81 23.96 -18.96
CA ARG A 283 94.78 22.47 -18.83
C ARG A 283 96.12 21.79 -18.44
N PRO A 284 96.11 20.57 -17.81
CA PRO A 284 95.32 19.37 -18.18
C PRO A 284 94.74 18.48 -17.05
N ALA A 285 94.16 17.31 -17.42
CA ALA A 285 94.18 16.01 -16.69
C ALA A 285 93.35 15.85 -15.37
N VAL A 286 92.61 14.75 -15.03
CA VAL A 286 92.17 13.49 -15.70
C VAL A 286 90.73 13.09 -15.27
N ARG A 287 90.08 12.22 -16.05
CA ARG A 287 88.91 11.33 -15.77
C ARG A 287 89.08 10.40 -14.52
N PRO A 288 88.08 9.58 -14.10
CA PRO A 288 86.73 9.28 -14.65
C PRO A 288 85.60 9.70 -13.65
N ALA A 289 84.37 9.15 -13.51
CA ALA A 289 83.67 7.96 -14.03
C ALA A 289 82.11 8.10 -14.03
N PHE A 290 81.40 6.96 -14.19
CA PHE A 290 79.96 6.69 -13.94
C PHE A 290 78.86 7.70 -14.34
N GLY A 291 78.38 7.55 -15.58
CA GLY A 291 77.02 7.06 -15.88
C GLY A 291 75.78 7.72 -15.26
N ARG A 292 74.91 8.24 -16.14
CA ARG A 292 73.45 8.10 -16.02
C ARG A 292 72.91 7.35 -17.24
N ARG A 293 71.96 6.45 -17.03
CA ARG A 293 71.02 5.98 -18.06
C ARG A 293 69.67 6.66 -17.82
N SER A 294 68.80 6.53 -18.82
CA SER A 294 67.37 6.86 -18.79
C SER A 294 66.64 6.43 -17.51
N GLU A 295 65.94 7.37 -16.89
CA GLU A 295 64.90 7.12 -15.86
C GLU A 295 63.59 7.80 -16.29
N GLU A 296 63.07 7.41 -17.46
CA GLU A 296 61.68 7.67 -17.90
C GLU A 296 60.81 6.41 -17.73
N ALA A 297 61.21 5.51 -16.82
CA ALA A 297 60.76 4.10 -16.81
C ALA A 297 59.93 3.69 -15.57
N GLU A 298 59.88 4.48 -14.50
CA GLU A 298 59.19 4.09 -13.25
C GLU A 298 57.78 4.71 -13.08
N ALA A 299 57.38 5.64 -13.95
CA ALA A 299 56.04 6.25 -13.91
C ALA A 299 54.90 5.32 -14.38
N ALA A 300 55.21 4.14 -14.91
CA ALA A 300 54.24 3.29 -15.61
C ALA A 300 53.70 2.10 -14.78
N GLU A 301 54.43 1.56 -13.80
CA GLU A 301 54.03 0.28 -13.16
C GLU A 301 53.02 0.47 -12.00
N LEU A 302 53.03 1.62 -11.32
CA LEU A 302 52.15 1.87 -10.17
C LEU A 302 50.68 2.10 -10.57
N ALA A 303 50.42 2.58 -11.79
CA ALA A 303 49.05 2.73 -12.30
C ALA A 303 48.36 1.37 -12.56
N ALA A 304 49.11 0.35 -12.99
CA ALA A 304 48.56 -0.95 -13.38
C ALA A 304 48.05 -1.80 -12.20
N LYS A 305 48.62 -1.60 -10.99
CA LYS A 305 48.30 -2.40 -9.80
C LYS A 305 47.07 -1.91 -9.02
N ALA A 306 46.58 -0.70 -9.28
CA ALA A 306 45.37 -0.15 -8.65
C ALA A 306 44.05 -0.62 -9.32
N ALA A 307 44.07 -0.95 -10.61
CA ALA A 307 42.88 -1.34 -11.36
C ALA A 307 42.48 -2.83 -11.18
N ALA A 308 43.38 -3.67 -10.68
CA ALA A 308 43.16 -5.12 -10.57
C ALA A 308 42.42 -5.57 -9.29
N THR A 309 42.26 -4.69 -8.29
CA THR A 309 41.69 -5.02 -6.97
C THR A 309 40.24 -4.57 -6.78
N SER A 310 39.70 -3.71 -7.64
CA SER A 310 38.30 -3.24 -7.56
C SER A 310 37.30 -4.19 -8.23
N ALA A 311 37.71 -4.96 -9.25
CA ALA A 311 36.81 -5.81 -10.03
C ALA A 311 36.40 -7.12 -9.32
N THR A 312 37.26 -7.66 -8.45
CA THR A 312 37.15 -9.05 -7.95
C THR A 312 36.13 -9.24 -6.82
N THR A 313 35.74 -8.16 -6.13
CA THR A 313 34.89 -8.24 -4.92
C THR A 313 33.39 -8.23 -5.23
N SER A 314 32.97 -7.74 -6.40
CA SER A 314 31.55 -7.54 -6.73
C SER A 314 30.84 -8.83 -7.22
N ALA A 315 31.58 -9.78 -7.79
CA ALA A 315 31.01 -10.97 -8.45
C ALA A 315 30.69 -12.16 -7.52
N ALA A 316 31.04 -12.09 -6.23
CA ALA A 316 31.10 -13.25 -5.34
C ALA A 316 29.96 -13.35 -4.28
N ARG A 317 28.89 -12.55 -4.38
CA ARG A 317 27.80 -12.50 -3.38
C ARG A 317 26.39 -12.85 -3.86
N ILE A 318 26.21 -13.22 -5.13
CA ILE A 318 24.88 -13.58 -5.69
C ILE A 318 24.89 -15.05 -6.20
N ALA A 319 25.32 -15.98 -5.35
CA ALA A 319 25.46 -17.40 -5.71
C ALA A 319 25.35 -18.39 -4.51
N ALA A 320 24.62 -18.05 -3.45
CA ALA A 320 24.59 -18.84 -2.21
C ALA A 320 23.25 -18.81 -1.45
N ALA A 321 22.11 -18.96 -2.15
CA ALA A 321 20.78 -19.00 -1.53
C ALA A 321 19.81 -19.95 -2.26
N GLN A 322 19.93 -21.26 -1.99
CA GLN A 322 18.91 -22.26 -2.33
C GLN A 322 18.85 -23.34 -1.23
N PRO A 323 17.73 -23.47 -0.47
CA PRO A 323 17.50 -24.62 0.39
C PRO A 323 16.82 -25.75 -0.39
N ALA A 324 17.33 -26.99 -0.26
CA ALA A 324 16.74 -28.21 -0.80
C ALA A 324 16.29 -29.15 0.34
N PRO A 325 15.24 -29.97 0.15
CA PRO A 325 14.46 -30.53 1.25
C PRO A 325 15.05 -31.80 1.88
N LYS A 326 14.58 -32.13 3.09
CA LYS A 326 14.69 -33.47 3.69
C LYS A 326 13.36 -33.87 4.34
N GLN A 327 12.96 -35.12 4.14
CA GLN A 327 11.72 -35.70 4.66
C GLN A 327 11.97 -36.64 5.85
N ALA A 328 10.96 -36.72 6.71
CA ALA A 328 10.54 -37.79 7.63
C ALA A 328 11.47 -38.99 7.95
N VAL A 329 11.63 -39.24 9.25
CA VAL A 329 11.56 -40.58 9.88
C VAL A 329 10.73 -40.44 11.18
N ALA A 330 9.97 -41.47 11.59
CA ALA A 330 9.04 -41.41 12.73
C ALA A 330 9.34 -42.46 13.83
N ALA A 331 8.96 -42.16 15.09
CA ALA A 331 8.80 -43.13 16.19
C ALA A 331 8.00 -42.52 17.39
N VAL A 332 7.22 -43.34 18.11
CA VAL A 332 6.21 -43.00 19.16
C VAL A 332 5.95 -44.27 20.03
N PRO A 333 5.48 -44.26 21.31
CA PRO A 333 5.70 -43.41 22.51
C PRO A 333 6.41 -44.25 23.64
N PRO A 334 6.23 -44.10 24.99
CA PRO A 334 4.97 -44.13 25.80
C PRO A 334 4.84 -43.11 26.97
N GLY A 335 3.66 -43.05 27.63
CA GLY A 335 3.39 -42.33 28.91
C GLY A 335 3.36 -43.29 30.13
N PRO A 336 2.55 -43.08 31.22
CA PRO A 336 1.63 -41.96 31.55
C PRO A 336 1.61 -41.48 33.06
N ALA A 337 0.96 -40.33 33.35
CA ALA A 337 0.36 -39.88 34.66
C ALA A 337 -0.26 -38.46 34.44
N ALA A 338 -1.41 -37.99 34.96
CA ALA A 338 -2.09 -38.04 36.28
C ALA A 338 -1.51 -37.06 37.34
N ALA A 339 -2.27 -36.21 38.07
CA ALA A 339 -3.69 -35.78 37.99
C ALA A 339 -3.96 -34.57 38.95
N VAL A 340 -5.12 -33.86 38.80
CA VAL A 340 -5.72 -32.85 39.74
C VAL A 340 -4.89 -31.56 39.94
N GLY A 341 -5.40 -30.34 40.13
CA GLY A 341 -6.75 -29.74 40.24
C GLY A 341 -6.60 -28.28 40.74
N GLU A 342 -7.60 -27.42 40.90
CA GLU A 342 -9.06 -27.48 40.63
C GLU A 342 -9.45 -26.15 39.90
N THR A 343 -10.51 -25.32 40.09
CA THR A 343 -11.68 -25.16 41.01
C THR A 343 -12.90 -24.59 40.22
N SER A 344 -14.01 -24.29 40.90
CA SER A 344 -15.13 -23.44 40.43
C SER A 344 -15.61 -22.57 41.61
N PRO A 345 -16.32 -21.42 41.42
CA PRO A 345 -17.79 -21.50 41.34
C PRO A 345 -18.50 -20.40 40.49
N ALA A 346 -19.76 -20.66 40.14
CA ALA A 346 -20.76 -19.64 39.77
C ALA A 346 -21.47 -19.11 41.06
N PRO A 347 -22.28 -18.02 41.09
CA PRO A 347 -23.51 -17.88 40.26
C PRO A 347 -23.97 -16.43 39.88
N GLN A 348 -25.18 -16.35 39.29
CA GLN A 348 -26.11 -15.20 39.18
C GLN A 348 -26.13 -14.34 37.89
N VAL A 349 -27.30 -13.73 37.68
CA VAL A 349 -27.96 -13.21 36.45
C VAL A 349 -29.10 -12.26 36.94
N PRO A 350 -29.63 -11.24 36.21
CA PRO A 350 -29.24 -10.61 34.94
C PRO A 350 -28.98 -9.08 35.00
N ALA A 351 -28.41 -8.50 33.93
CA ALA A 351 -28.61 -7.09 33.56
C ALA A 351 -28.41 -6.88 32.04
N ALA A 352 -29.03 -5.83 31.48
CA ALA A 352 -28.98 -5.40 30.07
C ALA A 352 -27.91 -4.28 29.87
N PRO A 353 -27.63 -3.70 28.66
CA PRO A 353 -28.44 -3.76 27.43
C PRO A 353 -27.72 -3.78 26.04
N ALA A 354 -28.55 -3.96 25.01
CA ALA A 354 -28.50 -3.37 23.65
C ALA A 354 -27.23 -3.49 22.77
N GLY A 355 -27.34 -4.29 21.71
CA GLY A 355 -26.56 -4.21 20.48
C GLY A 355 -27.31 -4.87 19.31
N MET A 356 -27.40 -4.20 18.16
CA MET A 356 -27.83 -4.76 16.85
C MET A 356 -26.59 -5.37 16.14
N PRO A 357 -26.71 -6.23 15.09
CA PRO A 357 -27.76 -6.25 14.05
C PRO A 357 -28.20 -7.66 13.54
N GLY A 358 -28.87 -7.69 12.38
CA GLY A 358 -28.89 -8.84 11.46
C GLY A 358 -30.01 -9.87 11.66
N ALA A 359 -31.10 -9.75 10.89
CA ALA A 359 -32.22 -10.71 10.92
C ALA A 359 -32.22 -11.63 9.68
N ALA A 360 -31.57 -12.79 9.79
CA ALA A 360 -31.67 -13.89 8.82
C ALA A 360 -32.20 -15.16 9.53
N ALA A 361 -33.51 -15.37 9.50
CA ALA A 361 -34.20 -16.37 10.33
C ALA A 361 -34.38 -17.73 9.61
N GLY A 362 -33.31 -18.52 9.54
CA GLY A 362 -33.39 -19.94 9.15
C GLY A 362 -33.83 -20.83 10.31
N THR A 363 -35.13 -21.04 10.50
CA THR A 363 -35.64 -21.91 11.59
C THR A 363 -35.72 -23.37 11.18
N GLN A 364 -34.80 -24.20 11.68
CA GLN A 364 -34.94 -25.66 11.69
C GLN A 364 -36.07 -26.07 12.65
N ALA A 365 -36.93 -27.00 12.26
CA ALA A 365 -38.02 -27.50 13.11
C ALA A 365 -38.34 -28.98 12.88
N ALA A 366 -37.73 -29.85 13.69
CA ALA A 366 -38.17 -31.22 13.97
C ALA A 366 -37.62 -31.63 15.34
N PRO A 367 -38.23 -32.59 16.06
CA PRO A 367 -39.39 -33.41 15.70
C PRO A 367 -40.57 -33.26 16.69
N LEU A 368 -41.69 -33.96 16.43
CA LEU A 368 -42.22 -35.03 17.29
C LEU A 368 -43.61 -35.49 16.80
N SER A 369 -43.91 -36.78 16.97
CA SER A 369 -45.20 -37.37 16.57
C SER A 369 -46.30 -37.04 17.58
N GLY A 370 -47.43 -36.53 17.11
CA GLY A 370 -48.66 -36.35 17.89
C GLY A 370 -49.87 -36.44 16.98
N GLU A 371 -50.84 -37.30 17.32
CA GLU A 371 -52.01 -37.56 16.50
C GLU A 371 -53.21 -36.73 16.98
N GLY A 372 -53.69 -35.80 16.15
CA GLY A 372 -54.91 -35.04 16.44
C GLY A 372 -55.03 -33.70 15.68
N ALA A 373 -56.28 -33.41 15.27
CA ALA A 373 -56.75 -32.17 14.63
C ALA A 373 -56.15 -31.80 13.26
N ALA A 374 -57.03 -31.43 12.32
CA ALA A 374 -56.63 -30.75 11.09
C ALA A 374 -56.42 -29.25 11.36
N PRO A 375 -55.48 -28.57 10.67
CA PRO A 375 -55.36 -27.13 10.76
C PRO A 375 -56.56 -26.44 10.08
N GLU A 376 -57.22 -25.54 10.80
CA GLU A 376 -58.13 -24.55 10.22
C GLU A 376 -57.39 -23.71 9.17
N PRO A 377 -58.04 -23.31 8.06
CA PRO A 377 -57.41 -22.46 7.07
C PRO A 377 -57.17 -21.06 7.66
N THR A 378 -55.89 -20.71 7.86
CA THR A 378 -55.52 -19.32 8.14
C THR A 378 -55.88 -18.44 6.96
N ALA A 379 -56.88 -17.57 7.14
CA ALA A 379 -57.36 -16.65 6.11
C ALA A 379 -56.18 -15.90 5.46
N SER A 380 -56.18 -15.83 4.13
CA SER A 380 -55.05 -15.29 3.38
C SER A 380 -54.86 -13.78 3.62
N LEU A 381 -53.67 -13.22 3.39
CA LEU A 381 -53.46 -11.77 3.48
C LEU A 381 -54.38 -10.99 2.51
N ALA A 382 -54.68 -11.56 1.34
CA ALA A 382 -55.65 -10.98 0.41
C ALA A 382 -57.06 -10.94 1.02
N GLU A 383 -57.50 -12.04 1.63
CA GLU A 383 -58.80 -12.19 2.28
C GLU A 383 -58.94 -11.28 3.52
N SER A 384 -57.89 -11.17 4.35
CA SER A 384 -57.88 -10.25 5.50
C SER A 384 -57.84 -8.77 5.09
N LEU A 385 -57.39 -8.46 3.87
CA LEU A 385 -57.46 -7.13 3.25
C LEU A 385 -58.72 -6.90 2.38
N GLY A 386 -59.56 -7.91 2.16
CA GLY A 386 -60.75 -7.83 1.30
C GLY A 386 -60.44 -7.78 -0.21
N LEU A 387 -59.25 -8.21 -0.62
CA LEU A 387 -58.79 -8.26 -2.00
C LEU A 387 -59.19 -9.59 -2.67
N ALA A 388 -59.34 -9.57 -3.99
CA ALA A 388 -59.62 -10.78 -4.76
C ALA A 388 -58.48 -11.80 -4.65
N ALA A 389 -58.80 -13.06 -4.37
CA ALA A 389 -57.83 -14.15 -4.19
C ALA A 389 -56.96 -14.47 -5.43
N ARG A 390 -57.33 -13.91 -6.58
CA ARG A 390 -56.52 -13.85 -7.81
C ARG A 390 -56.84 -12.52 -8.51
N PRO A 391 -55.86 -11.62 -8.73
CA PRO A 391 -56.09 -10.43 -9.55
C PRO A 391 -56.21 -10.81 -11.04
N ASP A 392 -57.11 -10.14 -11.76
CA ASP A 392 -57.28 -10.33 -13.20
C ASP A 392 -56.18 -9.61 -13.99
N PHE A 393 -55.05 -10.28 -14.17
CA PHE A 393 -54.03 -9.90 -15.14
C PHE A 393 -54.43 -10.44 -16.52
N PRO A 394 -54.73 -9.61 -17.53
CA PRO A 394 -54.86 -10.07 -18.91
C PRO A 394 -53.50 -10.51 -19.45
N ASP A 395 -53.48 -11.61 -20.21
CA ASP A 395 -52.23 -12.25 -20.66
C ASP A 395 -51.44 -11.42 -21.70
N ASP A 396 -52.08 -10.47 -22.39
CA ASP A 396 -51.51 -9.63 -23.44
C ASP A 396 -50.87 -8.31 -22.89
N LEU A 397 -50.01 -8.40 -21.87
CA LEU A 397 -49.32 -7.23 -21.28
C LEU A 397 -47.82 -7.22 -21.58
N ASP A 398 -47.34 -6.11 -22.14
CA ASP A 398 -45.90 -5.79 -22.20
C ASP A 398 -45.30 -5.68 -20.78
N ASP A 399 -44.01 -6.00 -20.63
CA ASP A 399 -43.28 -5.96 -19.36
C ASP A 399 -43.46 -4.64 -18.58
N GLU A 400 -43.52 -3.51 -19.29
CA GLU A 400 -43.70 -2.18 -18.69
C GLU A 400 -45.12 -1.98 -18.14
N GLY A 401 -46.13 -2.49 -18.85
CA GLY A 401 -47.53 -2.49 -18.39
C GLY A 401 -47.75 -3.47 -17.23
N LEU A 402 -47.04 -4.61 -17.22
CA LEU A 402 -47.03 -5.53 -16.09
C LEU A 402 -46.37 -4.90 -14.86
N ARG A 403 -45.21 -4.25 -15.01
CA ARG A 403 -44.53 -3.48 -13.95
C ARG A 403 -45.44 -2.38 -13.39
N GLN A 404 -46.11 -1.64 -14.26
CA GLN A 404 -47.05 -0.59 -13.85
C GLN A 404 -48.20 -1.15 -13.01
N LYS A 405 -48.88 -2.21 -13.46
CA LYS A 405 -49.99 -2.85 -12.73
C LYS A 405 -49.55 -3.49 -11.41
N VAL A 406 -48.36 -4.12 -11.37
CA VAL A 406 -47.81 -4.67 -10.12
C VAL A 406 -47.47 -3.55 -9.14
N GLY A 407 -46.90 -2.42 -9.60
CA GLY A 407 -46.65 -1.24 -8.77
C GLY A 407 -47.93 -0.58 -8.24
N GLU A 408 -48.99 -0.52 -9.05
CA GLU A 408 -50.31 -0.01 -8.65
C GLU A 408 -50.98 -0.93 -7.62
N LEU A 409 -50.96 -2.25 -7.84
CA LEU A 409 -51.49 -3.24 -6.91
C LEU A 409 -50.71 -3.21 -5.58
N ALA A 410 -49.39 -3.12 -5.62
CA ALA A 410 -48.54 -2.98 -4.44
C ALA A 410 -48.85 -1.70 -3.65
N ALA A 411 -49.00 -0.55 -4.34
CA ALA A 411 -49.40 0.70 -3.71
C ALA A 411 -50.77 0.59 -3.02
N ARG A 412 -51.75 -0.07 -3.65
CA ARG A 412 -53.07 -0.31 -3.08
C ARG A 412 -53.04 -1.25 -1.87
N VAL A 413 -52.23 -2.31 -1.90
CA VAL A 413 -52.00 -3.19 -0.74
C VAL A 413 -51.41 -2.41 0.43
N ILE A 414 -50.36 -1.61 0.18
CA ILE A 414 -49.68 -0.82 1.23
C ILE A 414 -50.60 0.26 1.82
N ALA A 415 -51.45 0.88 1.00
CA ALA A 415 -52.45 1.83 1.48
C ALA A 415 -53.47 1.14 2.43
N LEU A 416 -53.97 -0.04 2.06
CA LEU A 416 -54.93 -0.81 2.87
C LEU A 416 -54.31 -1.40 4.15
N THR A 417 -53.05 -1.83 4.14
CA THR A 417 -52.36 -2.28 5.38
C THR A 417 -52.12 -1.10 6.32
N ALA A 418 -51.64 0.04 5.82
CA ALA A 418 -51.45 1.25 6.62
C ALA A 418 -52.77 1.78 7.21
N GLU A 419 -53.89 1.64 6.50
CA GLU A 419 -55.23 1.96 7.03
C GLU A 419 -55.65 1.00 8.17
N LYS A 420 -55.47 -0.32 7.99
CA LYS A 420 -55.86 -1.31 9.01
C LYS A 420 -54.96 -1.34 10.25
N GLU A 421 -53.68 -1.03 10.10
CA GLU A 421 -52.74 -0.89 11.23
C GLU A 421 -52.87 0.48 11.94
N GLY A 422 -53.37 1.49 11.22
CA GLY A 422 -53.70 2.81 11.75
C GLY A 422 -52.49 3.72 12.04
N PRO A 423 -52.71 4.91 12.62
CA PRO A 423 -51.72 5.99 12.76
C PRO A 423 -50.65 5.75 13.85
N ARG A 424 -50.39 4.48 14.18
CA ARG A 424 -49.25 4.01 14.99
C ARG A 424 -48.42 2.94 14.27
N SER A 425 -48.76 2.62 13.03
CA SER A 425 -47.97 1.72 12.19
C SER A 425 -46.59 2.33 11.85
N PRO A 426 -45.52 1.53 11.84
CA PRO A 426 -44.26 1.93 11.22
C PRO A 426 -44.42 2.36 9.75
N LEU A 427 -45.35 1.74 9.00
CA LEU A 427 -45.64 2.10 7.60
C LEU A 427 -46.14 3.55 7.48
N ASP A 428 -47.03 3.99 8.39
CA ASP A 428 -47.55 5.36 8.38
C ASP A 428 -46.44 6.37 8.72
N THR A 429 -45.51 6.01 9.61
CA THR A 429 -44.33 6.86 9.90
C THR A 429 -43.34 6.94 8.72
N ILE A 430 -43.13 5.85 7.97
CA ILE A 430 -42.27 5.85 6.77
C ILE A 430 -42.91 6.69 5.65
N LEU A 431 -44.19 6.45 5.36
CA LEU A 431 -44.95 7.19 4.34
C LEU A 431 -45.07 8.69 4.65
N ALA A 432 -45.00 9.08 5.93
CA ALA A 432 -44.94 10.48 6.36
C ALA A 432 -43.51 11.06 6.36
N ALA A 433 -42.48 10.26 6.63
CA ALA A 433 -41.09 10.71 6.72
C ALA A 433 -40.48 11.07 5.36
N GLU A 434 -40.91 10.44 4.26
CA GLU A 434 -40.41 10.68 2.90
C GLU A 434 -40.89 12.01 2.28
N SER A 435 -40.69 13.13 2.97
CA SER A 435 -40.72 14.46 2.34
C SER A 435 -39.44 14.66 1.49
N PRO A 436 -39.54 15.19 0.27
CA PRO A 436 -38.48 15.01 -0.72
C PRO A 436 -37.25 15.89 -0.48
N VAL A 437 -36.13 15.26 -0.10
CA VAL A 437 -34.81 15.78 -0.49
C VAL A 437 -34.64 15.48 -1.97
N ALA A 438 -34.70 16.52 -2.80
CA ALA A 438 -34.48 16.42 -4.24
C ALA A 438 -32.99 16.12 -4.54
N LEU A 439 -32.61 14.85 -4.46
CA LEU A 439 -31.31 14.37 -4.93
C LEU A 439 -31.25 14.50 -6.46
N ALA A 440 -30.23 15.22 -6.94
CA ALA A 440 -30.11 15.61 -8.33
C ALA A 440 -29.94 14.39 -9.25
N GLY A 441 -30.97 14.10 -10.04
CA GLY A 441 -31.03 12.90 -10.89
C GLY A 441 -32.23 12.91 -11.85
N ALA A 442 -32.57 14.06 -12.40
CA ALA A 442 -33.66 14.17 -13.37
C ALA A 442 -33.30 13.41 -14.66
N GLN A 443 -33.96 12.27 -14.89
CA GLN A 443 -34.11 11.68 -16.22
C GLN A 443 -35.58 11.76 -16.63
N ASP A 444 -35.82 12.33 -17.82
CA ASP A 444 -37.15 12.49 -18.39
C ASP A 444 -37.85 11.13 -18.57
N GLY A 445 -39.16 11.10 -18.30
CA GLY A 445 -40.02 9.93 -18.54
C GLY A 445 -40.06 8.88 -17.43
N SER A 446 -39.35 9.05 -16.31
CA SER A 446 -39.40 8.10 -15.19
C SER A 446 -40.82 7.97 -14.59
N GLN A 447 -41.27 6.73 -14.34
CA GLN A 447 -42.57 6.46 -13.70
C GLN A 447 -42.66 7.09 -12.30
N PRO A 448 -43.87 7.49 -11.82
CA PRO A 448 -44.06 7.96 -10.45
C PRO A 448 -43.63 6.90 -9.42
N SER A 449 -43.13 7.31 -8.26
CA SER A 449 -42.60 6.36 -7.28
C SER A 449 -43.71 5.48 -6.67
N LEU A 450 -43.33 4.45 -5.91
CA LEU A 450 -44.29 3.66 -5.14
C LEU A 450 -44.95 4.52 -4.04
N ALA A 451 -44.16 5.37 -3.36
CA ALA A 451 -44.64 6.27 -2.31
C ALA A 451 -45.65 7.30 -2.85
N ASP A 452 -45.38 7.89 -4.02
CA ASP A 452 -46.31 8.84 -4.66
C ASP A 452 -47.64 8.17 -5.04
N ARG A 453 -47.59 6.94 -5.55
CA ARG A 453 -48.79 6.13 -5.83
C ARG A 453 -49.57 5.79 -4.56
N VAL A 454 -48.91 5.44 -3.44
CA VAL A 454 -49.57 5.20 -2.15
C VAL A 454 -50.22 6.49 -1.61
N ARG A 455 -49.55 7.65 -1.71
CA ARG A 455 -50.09 8.95 -1.30
C ARG A 455 -51.34 9.30 -2.09
N ARG A 456 -51.24 9.25 -3.42
CA ARG A 456 -52.36 9.52 -4.33
C ARG A 456 -53.58 8.64 -4.04
N ILE A 457 -53.39 7.32 -3.82
CA ILE A 457 -54.50 6.42 -3.48
C ILE A 457 -55.14 6.79 -2.13
N ARG A 458 -54.35 7.25 -1.14
CA ARG A 458 -54.88 7.73 0.16
C ARG A 458 -55.50 9.14 0.08
N GLU A 459 -55.17 9.94 -0.92
CA GLU A 459 -55.81 11.22 -1.23
C GLU A 459 -57.16 10.98 -1.93
N GLU A 460 -57.18 10.20 -3.02
CA GLU A 460 -58.40 9.79 -3.73
C GLU A 460 -59.40 9.07 -2.77
N ALA A 461 -58.91 8.26 -1.83
CA ALA A 461 -59.75 7.62 -0.81
C ALA A 461 -60.23 8.57 0.32
N ARG A 462 -59.55 9.70 0.57
CA ARG A 462 -60.00 10.73 1.52
C ARG A 462 -61.05 11.63 0.89
N ASP A 463 -60.86 12.01 -0.37
CA ASP A 463 -61.79 12.84 -1.11
C ASP A 463 -63.13 12.10 -1.28
N HIS A 464 -63.11 10.82 -1.67
CA HIS A 464 -64.29 9.94 -1.68
C HIS A 464 -64.88 9.60 -0.29
N ALA A 465 -64.27 10.06 0.80
CA ALA A 465 -64.82 9.98 2.16
C ALA A 465 -65.26 11.36 2.71
N ALA A 466 -65.14 12.42 1.90
CA ALA A 466 -65.57 13.79 2.19
C ALA A 466 -66.77 14.24 1.31
N GLU A 467 -67.05 13.52 0.23
CA GLU A 467 -68.28 13.59 -0.59
C GLU A 467 -69.48 12.87 0.06
#